data_AF-A0A894KI89-F1
#
_entry.id   AF-A0A894KI89-F1
#
_cell.length_a   1.000
_cell.length_b   1.000
_cell.length_c   1.000
_cell.angle_alpha   90.00
_cell.angle_beta   90.00
_cell.angle_gamma   90.00
#
_symmetry.space_group_name_H-M   'P 1'
#
loop_
_entity.id
_entity.type
_entity.pdbx_description
1 polymer ?
#
loop_
_entity_poly.entity_id
_entity_poly.type
_entity_poly.pdbx_seq_one_letter_code
_entity_poly.pdbx_strand_id
1 'polypeptide(L)' 'MANQRRWIECAMALMLAGVATIWLEHSVIDLMIANWFYLGDGRWVVDKSAVMPDLIFYTGIKRVLILLELYLLIACIYR' A
#
# COMPACT_ATOMS: atom_id res chain seq x y z
N MET A 1 -3.25 -6.92 -33.22
CA MET A 1 -3.16 -5.67 -32.43
C MET A 1 -3.89 -5.73 -31.08
N ALA A 2 -5.09 -6.32 -30.99
CA ALA A 2 -5.85 -6.40 -29.72
C ALA A 2 -5.11 -7.13 -28.58
N ASN A 3 -4.39 -8.22 -28.86
CA ASN A 3 -3.68 -8.99 -27.82
C ASN A 3 -2.53 -8.18 -27.19
N GLN A 4 -1.75 -7.48 -28.02
CA GLN A 4 -0.63 -6.65 -27.56
C GLN A 4 -1.09 -5.47 -26.69
N ARG A 5 -2.23 -4.85 -27.04
CA ARG A 5 -2.82 -3.77 -26.24
C ARG A 5 -3.23 -4.26 -24.84
N ARG A 6 -3.79 -5.47 -24.74
CA ARG A 6 -4.19 -6.09 -23.47
C ARG A 6 -3.00 -6.37 -22.54
N TRP A 7 -1.89 -6.89 -23.09
CA TRP A 7 -0.66 -7.08 -22.31
C TRP A 7 -0.06 -5.76 -21.82
N ILE A 8 -0.14 -4.69 -22.62
CA ILE A 8 0.31 -3.35 -22.20
C ILE A 8 -0.58 -2.82 -21.06
N GLU A 9 -1.90 -2.96 -21.16
CA GLU A 9 -2.84 -2.53 -20.11
C GLU A 9 -2.58 -3.27 -18.78
N CYS A 10 -2.36 -4.58 -18.83
CA CYS A 10 -1.93 -5.37 -17.66
C CYS A 10 -0.60 -4.87 -17.07
N ALA A 11 0.41 -4.69 -17.92
CA ALA A 11 1.75 -4.28 -17.47
C ALA A 11 1.71 -2.89 -16.83
N MET A 12 0.91 -1.97 -17.38
CA MET A 12 0.66 -0.66 -16.78
C MET A 12 -0.05 -0.78 -15.43
N ALA A 13 -1.09 -1.62 -15.33
CA ALA A 13 -1.81 -1.82 -14.08
C ALA A 13 -0.90 -2.38 -12.97
N LEU A 14 -0.06 -3.36 -13.30
CA LEU A 14 0.93 -3.91 -12.37
C LEU A 14 2.00 -2.89 -11.98
N MET A 15 2.49 -2.08 -12.94
CA MET A 15 3.44 -1.01 -12.64
C MET A 15 2.82 0.04 -11.70
N LEU A 16 1.59 0.47 -11.96
CA LEU A 16 0.92 1.47 -11.12
C LEU A 16 0.62 0.93 -9.72
N ALA A 17 0.20 -0.33 -9.60
CA ALA A 17 0.01 -0.99 -8.32
C ALA A 17 1.33 -1.08 -7.55
N GLY A 18 2.41 -1.53 -8.21
CA GLY A 18 3.74 -1.60 -7.61
C GLY A 18 4.28 -0.25 -7.15
N VAL A 19 4.09 0.81 -7.96
CA VAL A 19 4.45 2.18 -7.57
C VAL A 19 3.62 2.65 -6.37
N ALA A 20 2.32 2.36 -6.33
CA ALA A 20 1.47 2.69 -5.19
C ALA A 20 1.90 1.96 -3.91
N THR A 21 2.28 0.68 -4.01
CA THR A 21 2.80 -0.13 -2.91
C THR A 21 4.12 0.43 -2.40
N ILE A 22 5.10 0.68 -3.27
CA ILE A 22 6.40 1.27 -2.90
C ILE A 22 6.19 2.66 -2.28
N TRP A 23 5.32 3.48 -2.88
CA TRP A 23 5.03 4.80 -2.34
C TRP A 23 4.45 4.65 -0.94
N LEU A 24 3.46 3.79 -0.69
CA LEU A 24 2.92 3.63 0.66
C LEU A 24 3.88 2.98 1.66
N GLU A 25 4.79 2.10 1.22
CA GLU A 25 5.80 1.50 2.10
C GLU A 25 6.94 2.44 2.47
N HIS A 26 7.35 3.32 1.55
CA HIS A 26 8.47 4.25 1.73
C HIS A 26 8.02 5.70 1.90
N SER A 27 6.72 5.97 1.90
CA SER A 27 6.21 7.34 1.96
C SER A 27 6.39 7.93 3.35
N VAL A 28 6.70 9.22 3.29
CA VAL A 28 6.63 10.23 4.36
C VAL A 28 5.32 10.17 5.16
N ILE A 29 4.29 9.48 4.68
CA ILE A 29 3.07 9.13 5.41
C ILE A 29 3.40 8.45 6.76
N ASP A 30 4.39 7.55 6.80
CA ASP A 30 4.85 6.89 8.03
C ASP A 30 5.26 7.92 9.11
N LEU A 31 6.09 8.88 8.69
CA LEU A 31 6.58 9.99 9.50
C LEU A 31 5.49 11.01 9.83
N MET A 32 4.56 11.28 8.91
CA MET A 32 3.44 12.19 9.13
C MET A 32 2.45 11.64 10.16
N ILE A 33 2.14 10.34 10.07
CA ILE A 33 1.30 9.64 11.04
C ILE A 33 2.00 9.65 12.40
N ALA A 34 3.28 9.31 12.45
CA ALA A 34 4.06 9.39 13.69
C ALA A 34 4.01 10.80 14.30
N ASN A 35 4.17 11.86 13.49
CA ASN A 35 4.07 13.25 13.96
C ASN A 35 2.67 13.64 14.43
N TRP A 36 1.61 13.10 13.81
CA TRP A 36 0.22 13.34 14.24
C TRP A 36 -0.09 12.70 15.60
N PHE A 37 0.50 11.55 15.89
CA PHE A 37 0.28 10.83 17.14
C PHE A 37 1.33 11.15 18.21
N TYR A 38 2.32 11.99 17.92
CA TYR A 38 3.33 12.42 18.88
C TYR A 38 2.93 13.75 19.52
N LEU A 39 2.73 13.75 20.85
CA LEU A 39 2.34 14.95 21.60
C LEU A 39 3.54 15.83 22.00
N GLY A 40 4.77 15.34 21.85
CA GLY A 40 5.95 15.94 22.48
C GLY A 40 6.27 15.34 23.85
N ASP A 41 7.44 15.66 24.40
CA ASP A 41 7.91 15.20 25.72
C ASP A 41 7.90 13.66 25.93
N GLY A 42 8.16 12.89 24.86
CA GLY A 42 8.13 11.42 24.92
C GLY A 42 6.75 10.81 25.11
N ARG A 43 5.67 11.62 25.04
CA ARG A 43 4.29 11.17 25.17
C ARG A 43 3.66 10.98 23.78
N TRP A 44 2.99 9.86 23.62
CA TRP A 44 2.25 9.50 22.41
C TRP A 44 0.75 9.57 22.70
N VAL A 45 -0.04 10.12 21.76
CA VAL A 45 -1.52 10.15 21.85
C VAL A 45 -2.06 8.73 21.87
N VAL A 46 -1.44 7.87 21.08
CA VAL A 46 -1.81 6.47 20.93
C VAL A 46 -0.55 5.64 21.00
N ASP A 47 -0.61 4.54 21.74
CA ASP A 47 0.48 3.59 21.83
C ASP A 47 0.84 3.11 20.43
N LYS A 48 2.12 3.19 20.07
CA LYS A 48 2.62 2.79 18.75
C LYS A 48 2.36 1.30 18.47
N SER A 49 2.13 0.51 19.53
CA SER A 49 1.78 -0.91 19.48
C SER A 49 0.28 -1.18 19.48
N ALA A 50 -0.57 -0.15 19.51
CA ALA A 50 -2.01 -0.33 19.49
C ALA A 50 -2.42 -1.01 18.18
N VAL A 51 -3.22 -2.07 18.32
CA VAL A 51 -3.64 -2.94 17.21
C VAL A 51 -4.44 -2.16 16.16
N MET A 52 -5.27 -1.19 16.57
CA MET A 52 -6.15 -0.47 15.66
C MET A 52 -5.41 0.49 14.72
N PRO A 53 -4.51 1.38 15.22
CA PRO A 53 -3.70 2.21 14.34
C PRO A 53 -2.76 1.41 13.46
N ASP A 54 -2.11 0.36 13.99
CA ASP A 54 -1.22 -0.49 13.19
C ASP A 54 -2.00 -1.14 12.03
N LEU A 55 -3.19 -1.68 12.32
CA LEU A 55 -4.02 -2.30 11.28
C LEU A 55 -4.52 -1.27 10.25
N ILE A 56 -4.97 -0.09 10.66
CA ILE A 56 -5.54 0.88 9.72
C ILE A 56 -4.45 1.55 8.87
N PHE A 57 -3.34 1.92 9.47
CA PHE A 57 -2.36 2.79 8.83
C PHE A 57 -1.15 2.04 8.27
N TYR A 58 -0.84 0.86 8.81
CA TYR A 58 0.37 0.11 8.46
C TYR A 58 0.03 -1.24 7.83
N THR A 59 -0.41 -2.20 8.62
CA THR A 59 -0.55 -3.59 8.17
C THR A 59 -1.74 -3.80 7.22
N GLY A 60 -2.87 -3.14 7.47
CA GLY A 60 -4.09 -3.37 6.69
C GLY A 60 -4.00 -2.85 5.27
N ILE A 61 -3.62 -1.57 5.09
CA ILE A 61 -3.45 -0.98 3.76
C ILE A 61 -2.42 -1.77 2.94
N LYS A 62 -1.29 -2.16 3.54
CA LYS A 62 -0.28 -3.01 2.89
C LYS A 62 -0.85 -4.35 2.43
N ARG A 63 -1.59 -5.06 3.30
CA ARG A 63 -2.21 -6.34 2.94
C ARG A 63 -3.21 -6.19 1.80
N VAL A 64 -3.99 -5.12 1.79
CA VAL A 64 -4.96 -4.84 0.70
C VAL A 64 -4.23 -4.62 -0.64
N LEU A 65 -3.13 -3.88 -0.65
CA LEU A 65 -2.33 -3.65 -1.86
C LEU A 65 -1.69 -4.92 -2.39
N ILE A 66 -1.12 -5.74 -1.51
CA ILE A 66 -0.54 -7.04 -1.89
C ILE A 66 -1.62 -7.95 -2.49
N LEU A 67 -2.81 -8.00 -1.88
CA LEU A 67 -3.92 -8.77 -2.43
C LEU A 67 -4.37 -8.22 -3.79
N LEU A 68 -4.37 -6.90 -3.98
CA LEU A 68 -4.68 -6.26 -5.26
C LEU A 68 -3.66 -6.62 -6.34
N GLU A 69 -2.35 -6.58 -6.02
CA GLU A 69 -1.29 -6.98 -6.94
C GLU A 69 -1.38 -8.46 -7.33
N LEU A 70 -1.62 -9.34 -6.35
CA LEU A 70 -1.83 -10.77 -6.61
C LEU A 70 -3.07 -11.00 -7.47
N TYR A 71 -4.16 -10.29 -7.19
CA TYR A 71 -5.36 -10.36 -8.01
C TYR A 71 -5.09 -9.90 -9.44
N LEU A 72 -4.37 -8.78 -9.63
CA LEU A 72 -4.01 -8.27 -10.95
C LEU A 72 -3.07 -9.23 -11.71
N LEU A 73 -2.13 -9.88 -11.01
CA LEU A 73 -1.26 -10.90 -11.60
C LEU A 73 -2.08 -12.10 -12.10
N ILE A 74 -2.95 -12.65 -11.25
CA ILE A 74 -3.82 -13.77 -11.61
C ILE A 74 -4.75 -13.36 -12.76
N ALA A 75 -5.40 -12.21 -12.64
CA ALA A 75 -6.28 -11.68 -13.66
C ALA A 75 -5.58 -11.33 -14.97
N CYS A 76 -4.25 -11.15 -14.97
CA CYS A 76 -3.49 -10.98 -16.20
C CYS A 76 -3.05 -12.31 -16.82
N ILE A 77 -2.72 -13.31 -16.00
CA ILE A 77 -2.30 -14.64 -16.48
C ILE A 77 -3.48 -15.42 -17.06
N TYR A 78 -4.65 -15.34 -16.43
CA TYR A 78 -5.83 -16.14 -16.80
C TYR A 78 -6.74 -15.50 -17.85
N ARG A 79 -6.38 -14.34 -18.40
CA ARG A 79 -7.26 -13.52 -19.22
C ARG A 79 -6.80 -13.39 -20.65
#